data_AF-A0A838UI39-F1
#
_entry.id   AF-A0A838UI39-F1
#
_cell.length_a   1.000
_cell.length_b   1.000
_cell.length_c   1.000
_cell.angle_alpha   90.00
_cell.angle_beta   90.00
_cell.angle_gamma   90.00
#
_symmetry.space_group_name_H-M   'P 1'
#
loop_
_entity.id
_entity.type
_entity.pdbx_description
1 polymer ?
#
loop_
_entity_poly.entity_id
_entity_poly.type
_entity_poly.pdbx_seq_one_letter_code
_entity_poly.pdbx_strand_id
1 'polypeptide(L)' 'MFKTEPFDAARYLVSPQSQAELLDNALASGDAPYIGQALGVIARARGASEATVTSILPPSPSPPRSRR' A
#
# COMPACT_ATOMS: atom_id res chain seq x y z
N MET A 1 23.72 -3.01 24.23
CA MET A 1 22.38 -2.36 24.27
C MET A 1 21.80 -2.46 22.87
N PHE A 2 20.66 -3.11 22.69
CA PHE A 2 20.03 -3.25 21.37
C PHE A 2 19.16 -2.04 21.06
N LYS A 3 19.14 -1.63 19.79
CA LYS A 3 18.37 -0.49 19.31
C LYS A 3 17.17 -1.03 18.53
N THR A 4 15.97 -0.58 18.89
CA THR A 4 14.70 -0.98 18.26
C THR A 4 14.12 0.19 17.48
N GLU A 5 13.50 -0.13 16.35
CA GLU A 5 12.75 0.83 15.54
C GLU A 5 11.24 0.57 15.68
N PRO A 6 10.39 1.61 15.54
CA PRO A 6 8.95 1.44 15.60
C PRO A 6 8.44 0.60 14.42
N PHE A 7 7.59 -0.38 14.72
CA PHE A 7 6.99 -1.27 13.74
C PHE A 7 5.73 -0.65 13.11
N ASP A 8 5.65 -0.68 11.78
CA ASP A 8 4.45 -0.28 11.04
C ASP A 8 4.04 -1.39 10.05
N ALA A 9 2.96 -2.09 10.40
CA ALA A 9 2.39 -3.17 9.59
C ALA A 9 1.95 -2.72 8.19
N ALA A 10 1.59 -1.44 8.02
CA ALA A 10 1.11 -0.92 6.74
C ALA A 10 2.15 -1.08 5.62
N ARG A 11 3.45 -1.04 5.95
CA ARG A 11 4.56 -1.21 5.02
C ARG A 11 4.63 -2.60 4.39
N TYR A 12 3.98 -3.59 5.01
CA TYR A 12 4.02 -4.99 4.58
C TYR A 12 2.68 -5.43 3.94
N LEU A 13 1.61 -4.63 4.05
CA LEU A 13 0.29 -4.90 3.49
C LEU A 13 0.12 -4.35 2.06
N VAL A 14 1.08 -4.67 1.20
CA VAL A 14 1.21 -4.11 -0.16
C VAL A 14 0.26 -4.73 -1.18
N SER A 15 -0.28 -5.92 -0.90
CA SER A 15 -1.18 -6.62 -1.82
C SER A 15 -2.65 -6.49 -1.40
N PRO A 16 -3.59 -6.39 -2.36
CA PRO A 16 -5.02 -6.41 -2.05
C PRO A 16 -5.45 -7.68 -1.30
N GLN A 17 -4.82 -8.82 -1.58
CA GLN A 17 -5.14 -10.09 -0.92
C GLN A 17 -4.77 -10.07 0.56
N SER A 18 -3.56 -9.61 0.90
CA SER A 18 -3.13 -9.50 2.30
C SER A 18 -3.98 -8.51 3.10
N GLN A 19 -4.47 -7.45 2.44
CA GLN A 19 -5.42 -6.51 3.05
C GLN A 19 -6.79 -7.17 3.32
N ALA A 20 -7.28 -7.98 2.39
CA ALA A 20 -8.53 -8.71 2.54
C ALA A 20 -8.44 -9.76 3.66
N GLU A 21 -7.34 -10.51 3.73
CA GLU A 21 -7.10 -11.50 4.79
C GLU A 21 -7.08 -10.85 6.18
N LEU A 22 -6.42 -9.69 6.34
CA LEU A 22 -6.43 -8.96 7.60
C LEU A 22 -7.84 -8.50 8.00
N LEU A 23 -8.60 -7.98 7.02
CA LEU A 23 -9.97 -7.51 7.27
C LEU A 23 -10.90 -8.66 7.63
N ASP A 24 -10.82 -9.78 6.92
CA ASP A 24 -11.61 -10.99 7.20
C ASP A 24 -11.34 -11.49 8.62
N ASN A 25 -10.06 -11.58 9.00
CA ASN A 25 -9.66 -12.00 10.34
C ASN A 25 -10.19 -11.04 11.43
N ALA A 26 -10.15 -9.73 11.17
CA ALA A 26 -10.67 -8.72 12.09
C ALA A 26 -12.20 -8.79 12.25
N LEU A 27 -12.92 -9.00 11.15
CA LEU A 27 -14.37 -9.16 11.16
C LEU A 27 -14.78 -10.46 11.87
N ALA A 28 -14.08 -11.57 11.62
CA ALA A 28 -14.32 -12.86 12.28
C ALA A 28 -14.15 -12.80 13.81
N SER A 29 -13.30 -11.90 14.31
CA SER A 29 -13.12 -11.67 15.74
C SER A 29 -14.33 -10.99 16.40
N GLY A 30 -15.15 -10.24 15.65
CA GLY A 30 -16.23 -9.42 16.21
C GLY A 30 -15.79 -8.28 17.12
N ASP A 31 -14.48 -8.02 17.23
CA ASP A 31 -13.90 -7.02 18.13
C ASP A 31 -13.81 -5.66 17.43
N ALA A 32 -14.68 -4.73 17.83
CA ALA A 32 -14.75 -3.40 17.26
C ALA A 32 -13.40 -2.63 17.25
N PRO A 33 -12.59 -2.62 18.34
CA PRO A 33 -11.30 -1.93 18.31
C PRO A 33 -10.29 -2.59 17.36
N TYR A 34 -10.29 -3.91 17.22
CA TYR A 34 -9.44 -4.61 16.26
C TYR A 34 -9.86 -4.31 14.81
N ILE A 35 -11.17 -4.29 14.52
CA ILE A 35 -11.70 -3.91 13.21
C ILE A 35 -11.26 -2.48 12.85
N GLY A 36 -11.38 -1.54 13.79
CA GLY A 36 -10.91 -0.16 13.60
C GLY A 36 -9.41 -0.08 13.30
N GLN A 37 -8.60 -0.86 14.02
CA GLN A 37 -7.16 -0.93 13.78
C GLN A 37 -6.82 -1.50 12.39
N ALA A 38 -7.45 -2.61 12.00
CA ALA A 38 -7.26 -3.24 10.69
C ALA A 38 -7.57 -2.27 9.55
N LEU A 39 -8.71 -1.56 9.64
CA LEU A 39 -9.09 -0.54 8.66
C LEU A 39 -8.08 0.61 8.60
N GLY A 40 -7.59 1.09 9.75
CA GLY A 40 -6.57 2.14 9.80
C GLY A 40 -5.23 1.72 9.16
N VAL A 41 -4.82 0.46 9.33
CA VAL A 41 -3.61 -0.07 8.71
C VAL A 41 -3.80 -0.22 7.19
N ILE A 42 -4.94 -0.74 6.72
CA ILE A 42 -5.24 -0.89 5.28
C ILE A 42 -5.29 0.48 4.59
N ALA A 43 -5.91 1.48 5.22
CA ALA A 43 -5.96 2.84 4.69
C ALA A 43 -4.55 3.43 4.50
N ARG A 44 -3.65 3.26 5.48
CA ARG A 44 -2.25 3.69 5.39
C ARG A 44 -1.48 2.94 4.30
N ALA A 45 -1.67 1.62 4.20
CA ALA A 45 -1.02 0.81 3.18
C ALA A 45 -1.37 1.28 1.77
N ARG A 46 -2.65 1.58 1.52
CA ARG A 46 -3.13 2.12 0.23
C ARG A 46 -2.57 3.50 -0.08
N GLY A 47 -2.50 4.40 0.91
CA GLY A 47 -1.89 5.72 0.74
C GLY A 47 -0.39 5.67 0.42
N ALA A 48 0.32 4.62 0.84
CA ALA A 48 1.73 4.40 0.49
C ALA A 48 1.91 3.73 -0.89
N SER A 49 0.96 2.88 -1.32
CA SER A 49 1.04 2.19 -2.62
C SER A 49 0.83 3.11 -3.83
N GLU A 50 0.04 4.18 -3.72
CA GLU A 50 -0.18 5.15 -4.81
C GLU A 50 1.11 5.87 -5.24
N ALA A 51 2.13 5.94 -4.38
CA ALA A 51 3.39 6.62 -4.69
C ALA A 51 4.34 5.85 -5.64
N THR A 52 4.01 4.62 -6.08
CA THR A 52 5.00 3.74 -6.75
C THR A 52 4.93 3.72 -8.30
N VAL A 53 3.95 4.33 -8.98
CA VAL A 53 3.75 4.13 -10.44
C VAL A 53 4.00 5.36 -11.34
N THR A 54 4.49 6.50 -10.83
CA THR A 54 4.56 7.75 -11.62
C THR A 54 5.95 8.36 -11.81
N SER A 55 7.04 7.57 -11.83
CA SER A 55 8.37 8.18 -12.09
C SER A 55 9.48 7.30 -12.67
N ILE A 56 9.18 6.17 -13.33
CA ILE A 56 10.24 5.31 -13.89
C ILE A 56 10.03 4.95 -15.38
N LEU A 57 9.00 5.48 -16.05
CA LEU A 57 8.93 5.38 -17.51
C LEU A 57 9.48 6.67 -18.12
N PRO A 58 10.60 6.63 -18.88
CA PRO A 58 11.03 7.80 -19.64
C PRO A 58 9.91 8.21 -20.62
N PRO A 59 9.70 9.52 -20.88
CA PRO A 59 8.73 9.94 -21.87
C PRO A 59 9.07 9.29 -23.20
N SER A 60 8.09 8.58 -23.78
CA SER A 60 8.22 7.91 -25.07
C SER A 60 8.81 8.90 -26.10
N PRO A 61 9.86 8.53 -26.87
CA PRO A 61 10.44 9.43 -27.84
C PRO A 61 9.35 9.82 -28.85
N SER A 62 9.12 11.13 -29.00
CA SER A 62 8.15 11.64 -29.96
C SER A 62 8.48 11.10 -31.35
N PRO A 63 7.48 10.63 -32.14
CA PRO A 63 7.74 10.16 -33.49
C PRO A 63 8.39 11.29 -34.30
N PRO A 64 9.35 10.99 -35.20
CA PRO A 64 10.02 12.01 -35.97
C PRO A 64 8.96 12.83 -36.71
N ARG A 65 8.94 14.15 -36.47
CA ARG A 65 8.14 15.07 -37.27
C ARG A 65 8.56 14.85 -38.72
N SER A 66 7.70 14.23 -39.52
CA SER A 66 7.85 14.11 -40.96
C SER A 66 8.19 15.49 -41.51
N ARG A 67 9.46 15.68 -41.85
CA ARG A 67 9.92 16.88 -42.52
C ARG A 67 9.44 16.73 -43.95
N ARG A 68 8.37 17.46 -44.25
CA ARG A 68 7.82 17.85 -45.57
C ARG A 68 8.15 16.95 -46.75
#